data_AF-A0A1Y5PM21-F1
#
_entry.id   AF-A0A1Y5PM21-F1
#
_cell.length_a   1.000
_cell.length_b   1.000
_cell.length_c   1.000
_cell.angle_alpha   90.00
_cell.angle_beta   90.00
_cell.angle_gamma   90.00
#
_symmetry.space_group_name_H-M   'P 1'
#
loop_
_entity.id
_entity.type
_entity.pdbx_description
1 polymer ?
#
loop_
_entity_poly.entity_id
_entity_poly.type
_entity_poly.pdbx_seq_one_letter_code
_entity_poly.pdbx_strand_id
1 'polypeptide(L)'
;MSAPTRTRFLSSSAATAIVALSIAPLAPPVEARIATVTAPDIELAAAPIGAIPLVFLRNQLTFCSLICPFIVQGAVTVPIGVAEAPAVFLQTLLQSGNLAGALGAGASAVTVPADAAADGIIGNDLNLVLPKAQNTLEVAVVQAMDLLSGQTTPGAARNTILQALNQPPGTPTIPVGAHGLLQVATVEAINVASAVAFQAGETLLLGVVQSANATATTLATTRSVPAAIMAGMDSARTTLNTARTQVTTAVNTAITNIRAAAGHPVSAAVTTQRQVGHGDKAGSGVAHRNGGVHSLHRGRHAG
;
A
#
# COMPACT_ATOMS: atom_id res chain seq x y z
N MET A 1 13.22 -48.52 36.36
CA MET A 1 14.04 -47.29 36.49
C MET A 1 13.86 -46.51 35.20
N SER A 2 13.01 -45.50 35.25
CA SER A 2 12.53 -44.75 34.08
C SER A 2 13.33 -43.45 33.95
N ALA A 3 13.95 -43.22 32.79
CA ALA A 3 14.53 -41.95 32.41
C ALA A 3 13.56 -41.22 31.47
N PRO A 4 13.19 -39.94 31.73
CA PRO A 4 12.30 -39.20 30.85
C PRO A 4 13.09 -38.51 29.72
N THR A 5 12.69 -38.82 28.49
CA THR A 5 13.01 -38.11 27.25
C THR A 5 12.39 -36.72 27.29
N ARG A 6 13.21 -35.66 27.34
CA ARG A 6 12.73 -34.27 27.13
C ARG A 6 12.92 -33.87 25.67
N THR A 7 11.79 -33.78 24.98
CA THR A 7 11.60 -33.12 23.68
C THR A 7 11.96 -31.64 23.80
N ARG A 8 12.94 -31.15 23.04
CA ARG A 8 13.17 -29.72 22.87
C ARG A 8 12.44 -29.25 21.62
N PHE A 9 11.33 -28.55 21.83
CA PHE A 9 10.70 -27.69 20.83
C PHE A 9 11.64 -26.51 20.56
N LEU A 10 12.14 -26.40 19.33
CA LEU A 10 12.82 -25.18 18.85
C LEU A 10 11.74 -24.17 18.49
N SER A 11 11.45 -23.31 19.45
CA SER A 11 10.55 -22.17 19.39
C SER A 11 11.11 -21.08 18.47
N SER A 12 10.35 -20.80 17.40
CA SER A 12 9.99 -19.48 16.88
C SER A 12 11.01 -18.34 17.08
N SER A 13 11.85 -18.10 16.08
CA SER A 13 12.58 -16.83 15.92
C SER A 13 11.75 -15.87 15.07
N ALA A 14 10.99 -14.98 15.72
CA ALA A 14 10.28 -13.89 15.06
C ALA A 14 10.51 -12.58 15.83
N ALA A 15 10.86 -11.54 15.07
CA ALA A 15 10.73 -10.12 15.36
C ALA A 15 11.54 -9.53 16.53
N THR A 16 12.78 -9.11 16.24
CA THR A 16 13.39 -7.95 16.91
C THR A 16 13.51 -6.80 15.92
N ALA A 17 12.56 -5.86 16.01
CA ALA A 17 12.73 -4.49 15.58
C ALA A 17 12.23 -3.61 16.74
N ILE A 18 13.10 -3.34 17.72
CA ILE A 18 12.81 -2.39 18.78
C ILE A 18 13.34 -1.03 18.34
N VAL A 19 12.39 -0.12 18.18
CA VAL A 19 12.50 1.30 17.89
C VAL A 19 13.38 1.98 18.95
N ALA A 20 14.47 2.62 18.53
CA ALA A 20 15.17 3.61 19.33
C ALA A 20 14.71 5.00 18.89
N LEU A 21 13.63 5.50 19.49
CA LEU A 21 13.29 6.92 19.50
C LEU A 21 13.70 7.48 20.86
N SER A 22 14.67 8.37 20.81
CA SER A 22 15.31 9.08 21.91
C SER A 22 14.28 9.80 22.80
N ILE A 23 14.41 9.56 24.11
CA ILE A 23 13.63 10.21 25.16
C ILE A 23 14.26 11.59 25.42
N ALA A 24 13.55 12.67 25.07
CA ALA A 24 13.91 14.01 25.55
C ALA A 24 13.41 14.16 27.00
N PRO A 25 14.17 14.83 27.91
CA PRO A 25 13.78 14.97 29.29
C PRO A 25 12.55 15.89 29.43
N LEU A 26 11.58 15.43 30.22
CA LEU A 26 10.39 16.17 30.64
C LEU A 26 10.81 17.49 31.32
N ALA A 27 10.43 18.62 30.72
CA ALA A 27 10.45 19.91 31.41
C ALA A 27 9.44 19.89 32.60
N PRO A 28 9.70 20.63 33.69
CA PRO A 28 8.83 20.64 34.86
C PRO A 28 7.43 21.20 34.53
N PRO A 29 6.40 20.84 35.31
CA PRO A 29 5.02 21.20 35.02
C PRO A 29 4.86 22.72 35.01
N VAL A 30 4.43 23.26 33.87
CA VAL A 30 3.90 24.62 33.79
C VAL A 30 2.60 24.62 34.58
N GLU A 31 2.52 25.44 35.63
CA GLU A 31 1.27 25.73 36.33
C GLU A 31 0.22 26.15 35.30
N ALA A 32 -0.71 25.25 34.99
CA ALA A 32 -1.86 25.55 34.16
C ALA A 32 -2.77 26.48 34.97
N ARG A 33 -2.60 27.80 34.80
CA ARG A 33 -3.67 28.73 35.13
C ARG A 33 -4.87 28.30 34.29
N ILE A 34 -5.89 27.76 34.95
CA ILE A 34 -7.20 27.52 34.35
C ILE A 34 -7.71 28.90 33.95
N ALA A 35 -7.45 29.30 32.71
CA ALA A 35 -8.20 30.36 32.09
C ALA A 35 -9.65 29.88 32.08
N THR A 36 -10.54 30.66 32.66
CA THR A 36 -11.98 30.43 32.58
C THR A 36 -12.35 30.44 31.10
N VAL A 37 -12.43 29.25 30.49
CA VAL A 37 -12.91 29.09 29.12
C VAL A 37 -14.40 29.36 29.20
N THR A 38 -14.80 30.53 28.72
CA THR A 38 -16.20 30.80 28.35
C THR A 38 -16.66 29.64 27.48
N ALA A 39 -17.69 28.92 27.92
CA ALA A 39 -18.23 27.79 27.18
C ALA A 39 -18.47 28.21 25.73
N PRO A 40 -17.81 27.58 24.74
CA PRO A 40 -18.07 27.91 23.35
C PRO A 40 -19.53 27.57 23.05
N ASP A 41 -20.20 28.45 22.30
CA ASP A 41 -21.50 28.15 21.73
C ASP A 41 -21.47 26.75 21.12
N ILE A 42 -22.33 25.87 21.61
CA ILE A 42 -22.51 24.54 21.04
C ILE A 42 -23.13 24.79 19.66
N GLU A 43 -22.31 24.80 18.61
CA GLU A 43 -22.78 24.77 17.23
C GLU A 43 -23.61 23.49 17.07
N LEU A 44 -24.93 23.61 17.18
CA LEU A 44 -25.89 22.51 17.08
C LEU A 44 -25.87 21.81 15.70
N ALA A 45 -25.21 22.41 14.71
CA ALA A 45 -24.97 21.87 13.37
C ALA A 45 -23.61 21.17 13.20
N ALA A 46 -22.76 21.15 14.23
CA ALA A 46 -21.50 20.43 14.20
C ALA A 46 -21.72 18.93 14.39
N ALA A 47 -20.86 18.13 13.77
CA ALA A 47 -20.90 16.69 13.88
C ALA A 47 -20.84 16.24 15.36
N PRO A 48 -21.62 15.21 15.74
CA PRO A 48 -21.68 14.72 17.11
C PRO A 48 -20.28 14.43 17.67
N ILE A 49 -20.07 14.77 18.94
CA ILE A 49 -18.87 14.36 19.68
C ILE A 49 -18.83 12.83 19.65
N GLY A 50 -17.72 12.27 19.16
CA GLY A 50 -17.56 10.81 18.96
C GLY A 50 -17.76 10.32 17.53
N ALA A 51 -18.26 11.15 16.60
CA ALA A 51 -18.42 10.75 15.20
C ALA A 51 -17.08 10.42 14.52
N ILE A 52 -16.01 11.16 14.83
CA ILE A 52 -14.67 10.91 14.28
C ILE A 52 -14.12 9.53 14.71
N PRO A 53 -14.02 9.19 16.02
CA PRO A 53 -13.61 7.85 16.44
C PRO A 53 -14.44 6.72 15.83
N LEU A 54 -15.76 6.91 15.71
CA LEU A 54 -16.65 5.91 15.13
C LEU A 54 -16.36 5.68 13.63
N VAL A 55 -16.21 6.76 12.85
CA VAL A 55 -15.89 6.64 11.43
C VAL A 55 -14.46 6.13 11.23
N PHE A 56 -13.52 6.48 12.11
CA PHE A 56 -12.18 5.90 12.11
C PHE A 56 -12.24 4.36 12.26
N LEU A 57 -12.96 3.85 13.25
CA LEU A 57 -13.14 2.40 13.44
C LEU A 57 -13.81 1.74 12.21
N ARG A 58 -14.82 2.40 11.63
CA ARG A 58 -15.45 1.92 10.39
C ARG A 58 -14.46 1.88 9.22
N ASN A 59 -13.57 2.87 9.12
CA ASN A 59 -12.53 2.90 8.11
C ASN A 59 -11.52 1.77 8.32
N GLN A 60 -11.15 1.43 9.56
CA GLN A 60 -10.30 0.25 9.83
C GLN A 60 -10.94 -1.05 9.32
N LEU A 61 -12.25 -1.23 9.54
CA LEU A 61 -12.99 -2.39 9.02
C LEU A 61 -13.06 -2.37 7.49
N THR A 62 -13.27 -1.20 6.89
CA THR A 62 -13.32 -1.04 5.43
C THR A 62 -11.97 -1.34 4.79
N PHE A 63 -10.88 -0.80 5.34
CA PHE A 63 -9.52 -1.06 4.87
C PHE A 63 -9.15 -2.53 5.00
N CYS A 64 -9.47 -3.16 6.13
CA CYS A 64 -9.31 -4.61 6.27
C CYS A 64 -10.16 -5.36 5.23
N SER A 65 -11.41 -4.99 4.96
CA SER A 65 -12.20 -5.70 3.95
C SER A 65 -11.59 -5.68 2.55
N LEU A 66 -10.76 -4.68 2.22
CA LEU A 66 -10.03 -4.59 0.97
C LEU A 66 -8.73 -5.42 0.96
N ILE A 67 -8.04 -5.52 2.10
CA ILE A 67 -6.69 -6.12 2.19
C ILE A 67 -6.73 -7.55 2.76
N CYS A 68 -7.56 -7.78 3.77
CA CYS A 68 -7.67 -9.02 4.51
C CYS A 68 -8.00 -10.25 3.66
N PRO A 69 -8.80 -10.19 2.56
CA PRO A 69 -8.95 -11.34 1.66
C PRO A 69 -7.61 -11.83 1.10
N PHE A 70 -6.70 -10.91 0.78
CA PHE A 70 -5.37 -11.24 0.25
C PHE A 70 -4.41 -11.70 1.35
N ILE A 71 -4.55 -11.20 2.57
CA ILE A 71 -3.84 -11.76 3.74
C ILE A 71 -4.25 -13.21 3.95
N VAL A 72 -5.56 -13.50 3.96
CA VAL A 72 -6.07 -14.87 4.11
C VAL A 72 -5.62 -15.74 2.94
N GLN A 73 -5.70 -15.22 1.71
CA GLN A 73 -5.18 -15.90 0.53
C GLN A 73 -3.71 -16.28 0.74
N GLY A 74 -2.83 -15.33 1.07
CA GLY A 74 -1.41 -15.61 1.31
C GLY A 74 -1.17 -16.58 2.47
N ALA A 75 -1.89 -16.41 3.58
CA ALA A 75 -1.79 -17.28 4.75
C ALA A 75 -2.23 -18.73 4.48
N VAL A 76 -3.02 -18.98 3.44
CA VAL A 76 -3.47 -20.32 3.05
C VAL A 76 -2.62 -20.87 1.91
N THR A 77 -2.48 -20.12 0.81
CA THR A 77 -1.87 -20.63 -0.42
C THR A 77 -0.35 -20.74 -0.32
N VAL A 78 0.33 -19.87 0.44
CA VAL A 78 1.79 -19.96 0.61
C VAL A 78 2.18 -21.21 1.39
N PRO A 79 1.57 -21.54 2.56
CA PRO A 79 1.87 -22.80 3.25
C PRO A 79 1.55 -24.06 2.43
N ILE A 80 0.45 -24.04 1.65
CA ILE A 80 0.15 -25.14 0.73
C ILE A 80 1.27 -25.29 -0.30
N GLY A 81 1.67 -24.18 -0.94
CA GLY A 81 2.79 -24.16 -1.88
C GLY A 81 4.09 -24.68 -1.28
N VAL A 82 4.39 -24.36 -0.02
CA VAL A 82 5.56 -24.88 0.71
C VAL A 82 5.44 -26.39 0.93
N ALA A 83 4.26 -26.89 1.29
CA ALA A 83 4.02 -28.32 1.47
C ALA A 83 4.12 -29.10 0.15
N GLU A 84 3.69 -28.52 -0.96
CA GLU A 84 3.68 -29.13 -2.29
C GLU A 84 5.04 -29.02 -3.00
N ALA A 85 5.87 -28.02 -2.66
CA ALA A 85 7.13 -27.75 -3.33
C ALA A 85 8.05 -28.97 -3.51
N PRO A 86 8.24 -29.87 -2.52
CA PRO A 86 9.07 -31.07 -2.70
C PRO A 86 8.50 -32.02 -3.75
N ALA A 87 7.18 -32.20 -3.79
CA ALA A 87 6.52 -33.06 -4.75
C ALA A 87 6.62 -32.47 -6.17
N VAL A 88 6.37 -31.17 -6.33
CA VAL A 88 6.52 -30.44 -7.60
C VAL A 88 7.95 -30.52 -8.12
N PHE A 89 8.95 -30.33 -7.25
CA PHE A 89 10.36 -30.48 -7.58
C PHE A 89 10.66 -31.89 -8.09
N LEU A 90 10.32 -32.93 -7.32
CA LEU A 90 10.60 -34.33 -7.67
C LEU A 90 9.90 -34.74 -8.96
N GLN A 91 8.62 -34.40 -9.10
CA GLN A 91 7.83 -34.71 -10.29
C GLN A 91 8.44 -34.05 -11.53
N THR A 92 8.79 -32.76 -11.45
CA THR A 92 9.41 -32.04 -12.57
C THR A 92 10.80 -32.61 -12.90
N LEU A 93 11.58 -32.98 -11.90
CA LEU A 93 12.89 -33.60 -12.09
C LEU A 93 12.77 -34.95 -12.81
N LEU A 94 11.84 -35.79 -12.38
CA LEU A 94 11.59 -37.10 -12.99
C LEU A 94 11.08 -36.99 -14.42
N GLN A 95 10.24 -35.99 -14.71
CA GLN A 95 9.67 -35.80 -16.05
C GLN A 95 10.65 -35.16 -17.04
N SER A 96 11.48 -34.22 -16.59
CA SER A 96 12.31 -33.40 -17.48
C SER A 96 13.80 -33.74 -17.43
N GLY A 97 14.27 -34.43 -16.39
CA GLY A 97 15.69 -34.66 -16.12
C GLY A 97 16.48 -33.39 -15.82
N ASN A 98 15.82 -32.22 -15.69
CA ASN A 98 16.49 -30.93 -15.56
C ASN A 98 16.38 -30.38 -14.14
N LEU A 99 17.51 -30.36 -13.42
CA LEU A 99 17.57 -29.89 -12.04
C LEU A 99 17.18 -28.41 -11.91
N ALA A 100 17.65 -27.54 -12.80
CA ALA A 100 17.36 -26.12 -12.75
C ALA A 100 15.84 -25.86 -12.91
N GLY A 101 15.23 -26.44 -13.93
CA GLY A 101 13.78 -26.38 -14.15
C GLY A 101 12.98 -26.93 -12.97
N ALA A 102 13.43 -28.05 -12.38
CA ALA A 102 12.79 -28.62 -11.20
C ALA A 102 12.88 -27.70 -9.97
N LEU A 103 14.04 -27.08 -9.71
CA LEU A 103 14.21 -26.08 -8.65
C LEU A 103 13.29 -24.87 -8.87
N GLY A 104 13.25 -24.36 -10.10
CA GLY A 104 12.35 -23.27 -10.48
C GLY A 104 10.90 -23.62 -10.25
N ALA A 105 10.48 -24.83 -10.65
CA ALA A 105 9.11 -25.31 -10.45
C ALA A 105 8.76 -25.41 -8.95
N GLY A 106 9.61 -26.04 -8.13
CA GLY A 106 9.41 -26.11 -6.68
C GLY A 106 9.37 -24.73 -6.02
N ALA A 107 10.26 -23.81 -6.40
CA ALA A 107 10.24 -22.43 -5.89
C ALA A 107 9.00 -21.65 -6.34
N SER A 108 8.53 -21.86 -7.57
CA SER A 108 7.34 -21.21 -8.12
C SER A 108 6.05 -21.62 -7.38
N ALA A 109 5.99 -22.84 -6.84
CA ALA A 109 4.88 -23.30 -6.00
C ALA A 109 4.65 -22.39 -4.77
N VAL A 110 5.70 -21.73 -4.27
CA VAL A 110 5.64 -20.81 -3.13
C VAL A 110 5.57 -19.35 -3.59
N THR A 111 6.43 -18.98 -4.54
CA THR A 111 6.62 -17.58 -4.93
C THR A 111 5.45 -17.03 -5.74
N VAL A 112 4.78 -17.83 -6.56
CA VAL A 112 3.58 -17.40 -7.31
C VAL A 112 2.43 -17.02 -6.37
N PRO A 113 1.98 -17.86 -5.42
CA PRO A 113 0.93 -17.46 -4.49
C PRO A 113 1.35 -16.32 -3.56
N ALA A 114 2.63 -16.25 -3.16
CA ALA A 114 3.15 -15.14 -2.37
C ALA A 114 3.08 -13.82 -3.12
N ASP A 115 3.45 -13.81 -4.41
CA ASP A 115 3.39 -12.64 -5.28
C ASP A 115 1.96 -12.16 -5.46
N ALA A 116 1.02 -13.07 -5.76
CA ALA A 116 -0.39 -12.72 -5.91
C ALA A 116 -1.01 -12.15 -4.62
N ALA A 117 -0.62 -12.66 -3.45
CA ALA A 117 -1.08 -12.14 -2.18
C ALA A 117 -0.46 -10.76 -1.88
N ALA A 118 0.86 -10.61 -2.08
CA ALA A 118 1.55 -9.34 -1.87
C ALA A 118 1.03 -8.24 -2.79
N ASP A 119 0.80 -8.55 -4.07
CA ASP A 119 0.24 -7.63 -5.06
C ASP A 119 -1.16 -7.16 -4.66
N GLY A 120 -2.03 -8.08 -4.22
CA GLY A 120 -3.35 -7.72 -3.73
C GLY A 120 -3.35 -6.88 -2.44
N ILE A 121 -2.43 -7.18 -1.51
CA ILE A 121 -2.27 -6.42 -0.25
C ILE A 121 -1.75 -5.02 -0.55
N ILE A 122 -0.56 -4.93 -1.15
CA ILE A 122 0.17 -3.68 -1.39
C ILE A 122 -0.54 -2.85 -2.45
N GLY A 123 -1.04 -3.49 -3.51
CA GLY A 123 -1.82 -2.83 -4.54
C GLY A 123 -3.07 -2.16 -3.98
N ASN A 124 -3.83 -2.82 -3.11
CA ASN A 124 -5.00 -2.20 -2.48
C ASN A 124 -4.61 -1.14 -1.45
N ASP A 125 -3.53 -1.32 -0.71
CA ASP A 125 -3.08 -0.28 0.22
C ASP A 125 -2.70 1.01 -0.54
N LEU A 126 -1.77 0.91 -1.49
CA LEU A 126 -1.26 2.04 -2.26
C LEU A 126 -2.32 2.76 -3.09
N ASN A 127 -3.30 2.03 -3.63
CA ASN A 127 -4.28 2.61 -4.56
C ASN A 127 -5.60 2.99 -3.89
N LEU A 128 -5.98 2.36 -2.77
CA LEU A 128 -7.30 2.56 -2.15
C LEU A 128 -7.20 3.14 -0.74
N VAL A 129 -6.36 2.54 0.12
CA VAL A 129 -6.29 2.89 1.54
C VAL A 129 -5.44 4.12 1.78
N LEU A 130 -4.18 4.07 1.34
CA LEU A 130 -3.19 5.12 1.56
C LEU A 130 -3.65 6.49 1.04
N PRO A 131 -4.20 6.64 -0.19
CA PRO A 131 -4.63 7.96 -0.67
C PRO A 131 -5.71 8.58 0.22
N LYS A 132 -6.69 7.79 0.67
CA LYS A 132 -7.75 8.26 1.58
C LYS A 132 -7.19 8.61 2.96
N ALA A 133 -6.37 7.73 3.53
CA ALA A 133 -5.81 7.93 4.87
C ALA A 133 -4.93 9.18 4.91
N GLN A 134 -4.08 9.35 3.90
CA GLN A 134 -3.22 10.51 3.75
C GLN A 134 -4.01 11.80 3.57
N ASN A 135 -4.99 11.84 2.66
CA ASN A 135 -5.82 13.04 2.48
C ASN A 135 -6.56 13.42 3.76
N THR A 136 -7.03 12.42 4.52
CA THR A 136 -7.69 12.67 5.81
C THR A 136 -6.74 13.31 6.81
N LEU A 137 -5.48 12.83 6.88
CA LEU A 137 -4.44 13.43 7.72
C LEU A 137 -4.14 14.87 7.29
N GLU A 138 -3.96 15.11 5.99
CA GLU A 138 -3.66 16.44 5.45
C GLU A 138 -4.80 17.43 5.73
N VAL A 139 -6.05 17.03 5.50
CA VAL A 139 -7.23 17.83 5.89
C VAL A 139 -7.21 18.13 7.39
N ALA A 140 -6.97 17.13 8.23
CA ALA A 140 -6.93 17.32 9.68
C ALA A 140 -5.83 18.29 10.12
N VAL A 141 -4.65 18.22 9.50
CA VAL A 141 -3.53 19.13 9.77
C VAL A 141 -3.87 20.56 9.35
N VAL A 142 -4.42 20.76 8.15
CA VAL A 142 -4.84 22.09 7.66
C VAL A 142 -5.93 22.66 8.57
N GLN A 143 -6.96 21.89 8.89
CA GLN A 143 -8.05 22.35 9.76
C GLN A 143 -7.56 22.67 11.19
N ALA A 144 -6.55 21.96 11.69
CA ALA A 144 -5.91 22.29 12.97
C ALA A 144 -5.16 23.63 12.90
N MET A 145 -4.44 23.90 11.80
CA MET A 145 -3.77 25.19 11.58
C MET A 145 -4.76 26.34 11.42
N ASP A 146 -5.85 26.12 10.69
CA ASP A 146 -6.95 27.10 10.54
C ASP A 146 -7.59 27.41 11.89
N LEU A 147 -7.79 26.39 12.72
CA LEU A 147 -8.38 26.56 14.04
C LEU A 147 -7.48 27.39 14.96
N LEU A 148 -6.18 27.07 14.99
CA LEU A 148 -5.18 27.79 15.79
C LEU A 148 -4.97 29.24 15.33
N SER A 149 -5.19 29.52 14.05
CA SER A 149 -5.09 30.86 13.47
C SER A 149 -6.42 31.63 13.44
N GLY A 150 -7.51 31.04 13.95
CA GLY A 150 -8.83 31.66 14.00
C GLY A 150 -9.56 31.76 12.65
N GLN A 151 -9.10 31.02 11.63
CA GLN A 151 -9.70 30.99 10.28
C GLN A 151 -10.90 30.05 10.18
N THR A 152 -11.11 29.17 11.16
CA THR A 152 -12.26 28.26 11.23
C THR A 152 -12.73 28.08 12.68
N THR A 153 -13.94 27.57 12.86
CA THR A 153 -14.48 27.20 14.18
C THR A 153 -14.16 25.73 14.49
N PRO A 154 -14.13 25.32 15.78
CA PRO A 154 -13.98 23.90 16.13
C PRO A 154 -15.04 23.00 15.48
N GLY A 155 -16.28 23.50 15.33
CA GLY A 155 -17.38 22.76 14.70
C GLY A 155 -17.19 22.57 13.20
N ALA A 156 -16.82 23.65 12.49
CA ALA A 156 -16.51 23.60 11.06
C ALA A 156 -15.31 22.70 10.76
N ALA A 157 -14.21 22.82 11.52
CA ALA A 157 -13.04 21.95 11.39
C ALA A 157 -13.41 20.47 11.56
N ARG A 158 -14.21 20.14 12.59
CA ARG A 158 -14.68 18.77 12.83
C ARG A 158 -15.51 18.25 11.66
N ASN A 159 -16.39 19.07 11.11
CA ASN A 159 -17.23 18.70 9.97
C ASN A 159 -16.39 18.37 8.73
N THR A 160 -15.41 19.21 8.40
CA THR A 160 -14.51 19.00 7.26
C THR A 160 -13.68 17.72 7.43
N ILE A 161 -13.13 17.50 8.63
CA ILE A 161 -12.40 16.26 8.95
C ILE A 161 -13.32 15.04 8.82
N LEU A 162 -14.56 15.13 9.31
CA LEU A 162 -15.53 14.05 9.21
C LEU A 162 -15.93 13.77 7.75
N GLN A 163 -16.02 14.79 6.90
CA GLN A 163 -16.26 14.60 5.47
C GLN A 163 -15.09 13.86 4.81
N ALA A 164 -13.85 14.27 5.09
CA ALA A 164 -12.66 13.58 4.59
C ALA A 164 -12.59 12.12 5.07
N LEU A 165 -12.96 11.84 6.32
CA LEU A 165 -13.05 10.48 6.87
C LEU A 165 -14.13 9.63 6.19
N ASN A 166 -15.25 10.24 5.81
CA ASN A 166 -16.40 9.57 5.20
C ASN A 166 -16.26 9.33 3.70
N GLN A 167 -15.31 9.99 3.02
CA GLN A 167 -15.11 9.78 1.59
C GLN A 167 -14.76 8.30 1.28
N PRO A 168 -15.10 7.79 0.09
CA PRO A 168 -14.76 6.41 -0.29
C PRO A 168 -13.25 6.20 -0.38
N PRO A 169 -12.74 4.95 -0.21
CA PRO A 169 -11.36 4.61 -0.55
C PRO A 169 -11.04 4.91 -2.02
N GLY A 170 -9.77 5.09 -2.33
CA GLY A 170 -9.30 5.49 -3.66
C GLY A 170 -8.96 6.96 -3.76
N THR A 171 -9.09 7.52 -4.96
CA THR A 171 -8.77 8.93 -5.23
C THR A 171 -9.61 9.85 -4.34
N PRO A 172 -8.97 10.68 -3.51
CA PRO A 172 -9.67 11.61 -2.64
C PRO A 172 -10.54 12.59 -3.44
N THR A 173 -11.70 12.91 -2.88
CA THR A 173 -12.67 13.87 -3.46
C THR A 173 -12.84 15.11 -2.60
N ILE A 174 -12.47 15.03 -1.32
CA ILE A 174 -12.49 16.15 -0.39
C ILE A 174 -11.17 16.91 -0.50
N PRO A 175 -11.16 18.18 -0.94
CA PRO A 175 -9.94 18.97 -1.04
C PRO A 175 -9.27 19.14 0.32
N VAL A 176 -7.93 19.13 0.32
CA VAL A 176 -7.12 19.38 1.52
C VAL A 176 -7.32 20.79 2.06
N GLY A 177 -7.59 21.77 1.19
CA GLY A 177 -7.86 23.15 1.58
C GLY A 177 -6.63 23.96 2.02
N ALA A 178 -5.42 23.44 1.78
CA ALA A 178 -4.18 24.12 2.16
C ALA A 178 -4.05 25.48 1.47
N HIS A 179 -3.77 26.51 2.27
CA HIS A 179 -3.59 27.87 1.80
C HIS A 179 -2.48 28.60 2.54
N GLY A 180 -1.84 29.54 1.84
CA GLY A 180 -0.65 30.22 2.35
C GLY A 180 0.58 29.30 2.42
N LEU A 181 1.74 29.90 2.61
CA LEU A 181 3.02 29.21 2.49
C LEU A 181 3.19 28.08 3.53
N LEU A 182 2.82 28.33 4.78
CA LEU A 182 3.05 27.38 5.88
C LEU A 182 2.21 26.09 5.73
N GLN A 183 0.93 26.22 5.39
CA GLN A 183 0.06 25.06 5.24
C GLN A 183 0.44 24.26 4.00
N VAL A 184 0.69 24.94 2.87
CA VAL A 184 1.16 24.28 1.64
C VAL A 184 2.48 23.55 1.91
N ALA A 185 3.47 24.20 2.53
CA ALA A 185 4.73 23.54 2.86
C ALA A 185 4.55 22.32 3.78
N THR A 186 3.62 22.38 4.73
CA THR A 186 3.35 21.26 5.64
C THR A 186 2.68 20.09 4.92
N VAL A 187 1.66 20.36 4.10
CA VAL A 187 0.99 19.32 3.30
C VAL A 187 1.96 18.69 2.31
N GLU A 188 2.80 19.49 1.65
CA GLU A 188 3.81 18.98 0.73
C GLU A 188 4.90 18.16 1.45
N ALA A 189 5.27 18.52 2.68
CA ALA A 189 6.17 17.69 3.49
C ALA A 189 5.54 16.34 3.84
N ILE A 190 4.24 16.31 4.16
CA ILE A 190 3.48 15.06 4.38
C ILE A 190 3.47 14.23 3.09
N ASN A 191 3.22 14.86 1.93
CA ASN A 191 3.24 14.19 0.62
C ASN A 191 4.58 13.53 0.32
N VAL A 192 5.69 14.25 0.52
CA VAL A 192 7.04 13.71 0.30
C VAL A 192 7.36 12.60 1.28
N ALA A 193 7.07 12.80 2.58
CA ALA A 193 7.30 11.79 3.60
C ALA A 193 6.48 10.52 3.31
N SER A 194 5.23 10.65 2.89
CA SER A 194 4.36 9.53 2.49
C SER A 194 4.89 8.82 1.25
N ALA A 195 5.35 9.57 0.26
CA ALA A 195 5.93 8.99 -0.96
C ALA A 195 7.17 8.15 -0.66
N VAL A 196 8.02 8.59 0.28
CA VAL A 196 9.23 7.85 0.68
C VAL A 196 8.89 6.66 1.57
N ALA A 197 8.14 6.89 2.65
CA ALA A 197 7.93 5.88 3.70
C ALA A 197 6.92 4.81 3.31
N PHE A 198 5.82 5.19 2.65
CA PHE A 198 4.74 4.28 2.30
C PHE A 198 4.79 3.89 0.84
N GLN A 199 4.70 4.84 -0.10
CA GLN A 199 4.57 4.50 -1.53
C GLN A 199 5.80 3.74 -2.05
N ALA A 200 6.98 4.35 -1.94
CA ALA A 200 8.23 3.74 -2.36
C ALA A 200 8.59 2.53 -1.49
N GLY A 201 8.35 2.62 -0.17
CA GLY A 201 8.60 1.54 0.77
C GLY A 201 7.84 0.26 0.43
N GLU A 202 6.52 0.35 0.24
CA GLU A 202 5.69 -0.80 -0.11
C GLU A 202 5.93 -1.26 -1.55
N THR A 203 6.17 -0.34 -2.49
CA THR A 203 6.56 -0.70 -3.86
C THR A 203 7.84 -1.56 -3.84
N LEU A 204 8.85 -1.18 -3.06
CA LEU A 204 10.08 -1.96 -2.90
C LEU A 204 9.82 -3.32 -2.26
N LEU A 205 8.96 -3.40 -1.24
CA LEU A 205 8.58 -4.66 -0.62
C LEU A 205 7.90 -5.60 -1.62
N LEU A 206 6.96 -5.08 -2.43
CA LEU A 206 6.32 -5.83 -3.51
C LEU A 206 7.36 -6.32 -4.53
N GLY A 207 8.30 -5.46 -4.91
CA GLY A 207 9.36 -5.83 -5.85
C GLY A 207 10.28 -6.95 -5.39
N VAL A 208 10.49 -7.13 -4.08
CA VAL A 208 11.23 -8.28 -3.55
C VAL A 208 10.50 -9.58 -3.88
N VAL A 209 9.19 -9.62 -3.66
CA VAL A 209 8.37 -10.81 -3.93
C VAL A 209 8.26 -11.05 -5.44
N GLN A 210 8.01 -10.01 -6.23
CA GLN A 210 7.95 -10.07 -7.69
C GLN A 210 9.28 -10.52 -8.31
N SER A 211 10.41 -10.05 -7.80
CA SER A 211 11.74 -10.46 -8.28
C SER A 211 12.00 -11.94 -8.01
N ALA A 212 11.67 -12.43 -6.81
CA ALA A 212 11.78 -13.85 -6.48
C ALA A 212 10.87 -14.72 -7.36
N ASN A 213 9.62 -14.27 -7.59
CA ASN A 213 8.67 -14.94 -8.47
C ASN A 213 9.16 -14.96 -9.94
N ALA A 214 9.64 -13.84 -10.45
CA ALA A 214 10.18 -13.72 -11.81
C ALA A 214 11.39 -14.66 -12.02
N THR A 215 12.30 -14.74 -11.04
CA THR A 215 13.41 -15.70 -11.08
C THR A 215 12.90 -17.13 -11.06
N ALA A 216 12.01 -17.49 -10.12
CA ALA A 216 11.52 -18.87 -9.97
C ALA A 216 10.78 -19.36 -11.22
N THR A 217 9.84 -18.55 -11.74
CA THR A 217 9.05 -18.87 -12.94
C THR A 217 9.89 -18.92 -14.20
N THR A 218 10.86 -17.99 -14.36
CA THR A 218 11.79 -18.04 -15.50
C THR A 218 12.70 -19.25 -15.42
N LEU A 219 13.17 -19.62 -14.24
CA LEU A 219 13.98 -20.82 -14.04
C LEU A 219 13.18 -22.09 -14.38
N ALA A 220 11.92 -22.17 -13.95
CA ALA A 220 11.02 -23.28 -14.22
C ALA A 220 10.78 -23.49 -15.72
N THR A 221 10.56 -22.39 -16.44
CA THR A 221 10.17 -22.39 -17.86
C THR A 221 11.35 -22.53 -18.81
N THR A 222 12.40 -21.75 -18.60
CA THR A 222 13.56 -21.69 -19.51
C THR A 222 14.64 -22.71 -19.18
N ARG A 223 14.65 -23.21 -17.93
CA ARG A 223 15.69 -24.10 -17.40
C ARG A 223 17.10 -23.47 -17.44
N SER A 224 17.18 -22.15 -17.54
CA SER A 224 18.42 -21.38 -17.67
C SER A 224 18.62 -20.49 -16.43
N VAL A 225 19.66 -20.80 -15.64
CA VAL A 225 20.03 -20.00 -14.45
C VAL A 225 20.37 -18.55 -14.83
N PRO A 226 21.18 -18.26 -15.87
CA PRO A 226 21.43 -16.88 -16.28
C PRO A 226 20.16 -16.13 -16.66
N ALA A 227 19.24 -16.76 -17.40
CA ALA A 227 17.97 -16.12 -17.77
C ALA A 227 17.11 -15.80 -16.55
N ALA A 228 17.06 -16.71 -15.57
CA ALA A 228 16.32 -16.51 -14.33
C ALA A 228 16.86 -15.38 -13.46
N ILE A 229 18.19 -15.26 -13.37
CA ILE A 229 18.85 -14.15 -12.67
C ILE A 229 18.51 -12.82 -13.36
N MET A 230 18.61 -12.77 -14.70
CA MET A 230 18.28 -11.57 -15.45
C MET A 230 16.82 -11.16 -15.27
N ALA A 231 15.87 -12.10 -15.31
CA ALA A 231 14.46 -11.82 -15.07
C ALA A 231 14.21 -11.23 -13.67
N GLY A 232 14.83 -11.79 -12.63
CA GLY A 232 14.76 -11.25 -11.28
C GLY A 232 15.34 -9.83 -11.18
N MET A 233 16.50 -9.60 -11.80
CA MET A 233 17.15 -8.29 -11.85
C MET A 233 16.31 -7.25 -12.60
N ASP A 234 15.69 -7.63 -13.72
CA ASP A 234 14.86 -6.73 -14.52
C ASP A 234 13.58 -6.35 -13.77
N SER A 235 12.98 -7.32 -13.04
CA SER A 235 11.89 -7.03 -12.11
C SER A 235 12.33 -6.03 -11.03
N ALA A 236 13.46 -6.30 -10.36
CA ALA A 236 13.96 -5.42 -9.29
C ALA A 236 14.31 -4.00 -9.78
N ARG A 237 14.89 -3.88 -10.98
CA ARG A 237 15.16 -2.59 -11.63
C ARG A 237 13.88 -1.83 -11.94
N THR A 238 12.86 -2.53 -12.43
CA THR A 238 11.55 -1.93 -12.72
C THR A 238 10.95 -1.37 -11.45
N THR A 239 10.91 -2.15 -10.36
CA THR A 239 10.44 -1.68 -9.06
C THR A 239 11.24 -0.48 -8.55
N LEU A 240 12.57 -0.53 -8.60
CA LEU A 240 13.42 0.57 -8.15
C LEU A 240 13.15 1.86 -8.93
N ASN A 241 12.94 1.75 -10.24
CA ASN A 241 12.60 2.89 -11.09
C ASN A 241 11.22 3.46 -10.71
N THR A 242 10.21 2.61 -10.49
CA THR A 242 8.89 3.05 -10.04
C THR A 242 8.96 3.78 -8.70
N ALA A 243 9.66 3.21 -7.71
CA ALA A 243 9.85 3.82 -6.39
C ALA A 243 10.59 5.17 -6.49
N ARG A 244 11.64 5.25 -7.31
CA ARG A 244 12.33 6.51 -7.59
C ARG A 244 11.41 7.54 -8.21
N THR A 245 10.63 7.16 -9.23
CA THR A 245 9.67 8.06 -9.88
C THR A 245 8.63 8.59 -8.89
N GLN A 246 8.08 7.76 -8.01
CA GLN A 246 7.14 8.20 -6.96
C GLN A 246 7.75 9.30 -6.09
N VAL A 247 8.97 9.08 -5.57
CA VAL A 247 9.67 10.05 -4.72
C VAL A 247 10.01 11.32 -5.50
N THR A 248 10.60 11.20 -6.69
CA THR A 248 10.99 12.35 -7.51
C THR A 248 9.77 13.18 -7.91
N THR A 249 8.66 12.55 -8.30
CA THR A 249 7.40 13.26 -8.59
C THR A 249 6.89 14.00 -7.37
N ALA A 250 6.82 13.35 -6.20
CA ALA A 250 6.37 14.00 -4.97
C ALA A 250 7.24 15.22 -4.61
N VAL A 251 8.57 15.09 -4.69
CA VAL A 251 9.50 16.20 -4.42
C VAL A 251 9.34 17.34 -5.41
N ASN A 252 9.21 17.04 -6.71
CA ASN A 252 9.03 18.07 -7.73
C ASN A 252 7.68 18.79 -7.60
N THR A 253 6.62 18.06 -7.29
CA THR A 253 5.31 18.63 -6.96
C THR A 253 5.39 19.53 -5.75
N ALA A 254 6.04 19.07 -4.67
CA ALA A 254 6.24 19.85 -3.46
C ALA A 254 6.96 21.18 -3.73
N ILE A 255 8.10 21.13 -4.45
CA ILE A 255 8.85 22.33 -4.84
C ILE A 255 8.00 23.28 -5.66
N THR A 256 7.23 22.75 -6.61
CA THR A 256 6.35 23.55 -7.49
C THR A 256 5.26 24.25 -6.68
N ASN A 257 4.56 23.52 -5.82
CA ASN A 257 3.45 24.04 -5.02
C ASN A 257 3.93 25.05 -3.98
N ILE A 258 5.05 24.78 -3.30
CA ILE A 258 5.66 25.73 -2.35
C ILE A 258 6.10 27.01 -3.06
N ARG A 259 6.74 26.90 -4.24
CA ARG A 259 7.13 28.08 -5.02
C ARG A 259 5.91 28.90 -5.47
N ALA A 260 4.85 28.23 -5.91
CA ALA A 260 3.60 28.89 -6.29
C ALA A 260 2.99 29.66 -5.11
N ALA A 261 2.97 29.06 -3.92
CA ALA A 261 2.49 29.67 -2.68
C ALA A 261 3.38 30.84 -2.20
N ALA A 262 4.69 30.80 -2.48
CA ALA A 262 5.61 31.88 -2.15
C ALA A 262 5.55 33.07 -3.14
N GLY A 263 5.12 32.83 -4.39
CA GLY A 263 5.11 33.82 -5.48
C GLY A 263 3.86 34.71 -5.57
N HIS A 264 2.80 34.43 -4.81
CA HIS A 264 1.55 35.20 -4.82
C HIS A 264 1.17 35.66 -3.41
N PRO A 265 0.91 36.95 -3.16
CA PRO A 265 -0.01 37.32 -2.09
C PRO A 265 -1.46 37.00 -2.55
N VAL A 266 -2.26 36.41 -1.67
CA VAL A 266 -3.75 36.30 -1.69
C VAL A 266 -4.39 34.97 -2.12
N SER A 267 -5.32 34.54 -1.26
CA SER A 267 -6.53 33.70 -1.43
C SER A 267 -6.81 33.11 -2.83
N ALA A 268 -6.53 31.82 -2.99
CA ALA A 268 -7.32 30.92 -3.84
C ALA A 268 -7.03 29.48 -3.39
N ALA A 269 -8.09 28.70 -3.11
CA ALA A 269 -7.97 27.30 -2.72
C ALA A 269 -7.29 26.49 -3.85
N VAL A 270 -6.16 25.86 -3.53
CA VAL A 270 -5.46 24.98 -4.46
C VAL A 270 -6.28 23.70 -4.62
N THR A 271 -6.80 23.48 -5.82
CA THR A 271 -7.48 22.23 -6.18
C THR A 271 -6.43 21.28 -6.75
N THR A 272 -5.77 20.50 -5.89
CA THR A 272 -4.79 19.51 -6.35
C THR A 272 -5.50 18.21 -6.75
N GLN A 273 -5.64 17.97 -8.05
CA GLN A 273 -5.99 16.64 -8.56
C GLN A 273 -4.70 15.83 -8.72
N ARG A 274 -4.52 14.81 -7.86
CA ARG A 274 -3.41 13.86 -7.93
C ARG A 274 -3.55 13.00 -9.20
N GLN A 275 -2.61 13.11 -10.13
CA GLN A 275 -2.39 12.02 -11.08
C GLN A 275 -1.76 10.85 -10.31
N VAL A 276 -2.58 9.85 -10.01
CA VAL A 276 -2.07 8.50 -9.75
C VAL A 276 -1.39 8.08 -11.06
N GLY A 277 -0.07 7.97 -11.06
CA GLY A 277 0.67 7.48 -12.20
C GLY A 277 0.14 6.10 -12.57
N HIS A 278 -0.61 6.03 -13.68
CA HIS A 278 -1.01 4.78 -14.30
C HIS A 278 0.27 4.06 -14.73
N GLY A 279 0.61 3.01 -13.99
CA GLY A 279 1.43 1.91 -14.51
C GLY A 279 0.55 1.04 -15.41
N ASP A 280 0.11 1.58 -16.55
CA ASP A 280 -0.40 0.75 -17.64
C ASP A 280 0.78 -0.06 -18.16
N LYS A 281 1.01 -1.27 -17.62
CA LYS A 281 1.51 -2.48 -18.31
C LYS A 281 1.51 -3.68 -17.37
N ALA A 282 0.41 -4.44 -17.33
CA ALA A 282 0.43 -5.91 -17.15
C ALA A 282 -0.96 -6.53 -17.45
N GLY A 283 -1.45 -6.30 -18.66
CA GLY A 283 -2.58 -7.05 -19.22
C GLY A 283 -2.12 -7.95 -20.36
N SER A 284 -1.01 -8.69 -20.20
CA SER A 284 -0.68 -9.75 -21.16
C SER A 284 -1.45 -10.99 -20.76
N GLY A 285 -2.72 -11.02 -21.14
CA GLY A 285 -3.52 -12.24 -21.13
C GLY A 285 -2.79 -13.31 -21.94
N VAL A 286 -2.35 -14.35 -21.26
CA VAL A 286 -1.95 -15.60 -21.90
C VAL A 286 -3.18 -16.09 -22.65
N ALA A 287 -3.13 -15.91 -23.97
CA ALA A 287 -4.09 -16.47 -24.89
C ALA A 287 -4.09 -18.00 -24.73
N HIS A 288 -5.20 -18.54 -24.24
CA HIS A 288 -5.53 -19.94 -24.42
C HIS A 288 -5.63 -20.23 -25.92
N ARG A 289 -4.55 -20.76 -26.47
CA ARG A 289 -4.47 -21.25 -27.84
C ARG A 289 -5.06 -22.67 -27.86
N ASN A 290 -6.36 -22.78 -28.08
CA ASN A 290 -6.98 -24.04 -28.50
C ASN A 290 -7.27 -23.96 -30.01
N GLY A 291 -6.42 -24.58 -30.80
CA GLY A 291 -6.70 -25.01 -32.17
C GLY A 291 -6.04 -26.37 -32.34
N GLY A 292 -6.65 -27.38 -32.90
CA GLY A 292 -7.98 -27.56 -33.47
C GLY A 292 -8.05 -29.00 -33.99
N VAL A 293 -9.24 -29.50 -34.27
CA VAL A 293 -9.39 -30.64 -35.20
C VAL A 293 -10.54 -30.33 -36.15
N HIS A 294 -10.23 -30.48 -37.44
CA HIS A 294 -11.03 -30.17 -38.62
C HIS A 294 -12.16 -31.20 -38.90
N SER A 295 -13.01 -30.80 -39.86
CA SER A 295 -13.93 -31.60 -40.72
C SER A 295 -15.32 -31.90 -40.14
N LEU A 296 -16.45 -31.81 -40.87
CA LEU A 296 -16.71 -31.73 -42.31
C LEU A 296 -18.20 -31.34 -42.55
N HIS A 297 -18.44 -30.60 -43.63
CA HIS A 297 -19.59 -30.64 -44.56
C HIS A 297 -21.09 -30.55 -44.12
N ARG A 298 -21.75 -29.55 -44.76
CA ARG A 298 -22.96 -29.64 -45.62
C ARG A 298 -24.33 -29.85 -44.95
N GLY A 299 -25.25 -28.92 -45.18
CA GLY A 299 -26.69 -29.21 -45.09
C GLY A 299 -27.60 -27.98 -45.09
N ARG A 300 -28.29 -27.75 -46.20
CA ARG A 300 -29.32 -26.72 -46.46
C ARG A 300 -30.71 -27.37 -46.25
N HIS A 301 -31.73 -26.56 -45.92
CA HIS A 301 -33.17 -26.91 -45.71
C HIS A 301 -33.48 -27.56 -44.33
N ALA A 302 -34.55 -27.27 -43.60
CA ALA A 302 -35.91 -26.80 -43.92
C ALA A 302 -36.52 -26.02 -42.72
N GLY A 303 -37.55 -25.21 -42.99
CA GLY A 303 -38.38 -24.50 -42.01
C GLY A 303 -38.74 -23.09 -42.44
#